data_AF-A0A1N7N0M1-F1
#
_entry.id   AF-A0A1N7N0M1-F1
#
_cell.length_a   1.000
_cell.length_b   1.000
_cell.length_c   1.000
_cell.angle_alpha   90.00
_cell.angle_beta   90.00
_cell.angle_gamma   90.00
#
_symmetry.space_group_name_H-M   'P 1'
#
loop_
_entity.id
_entity.type
_entity.pdbx_description
1 polymer ?
#
loop_
_entity_poly.entity_id
_entity_poly.type
_entity_poly.pdbx_seq_one_letter_code
_entity_poly.pdbx_strand_id
1 'polypeptide(L)'
;MKRAILLLIIVFIGIQFIPASVQNPPATHPLQAPPAVAGILQRSCFNCHSNETHLNWYDKIAPASWLIAADVKEARSRFNFSTWDTLSAADKQGRFWEIVNMAITRKMPLPTYAALHPEAHLSKQDIDTLKKYAQELSPGTWHDTVIVQQAEKEFLQFQQQQTPFTQQRVTANGIAYIPDFQNWQVISTTNRFDNHSIRIIYANDIAAKAIRENQTASFPEGSTIVKAVWNSIEEKNGNISSGSLNSVQIMTKDLKKFPDSKGWGFAKFNGIQLTPYGQSAAFNTTCFNCHKIADKNDYIFNLPLPDAAPQQQATTSTPQRKVFDARGQHVIAVFANRAQQSMSVLYGNDAAKKLSLASSTTPAAGAQFTLVTYQQANNPYWFGSYINGRIQSVEQITGIGASPMWTYRLQQGQAPADNTGKPIPSNVRIAFLLSHKPSVFP
;
A
#
# COMPACT_ATOMS: atom_id res chain seq x y z
N MET A 1 -24.42 -15.29 50.28
CA MET A 1 -24.32 -16.08 49.03
C MET A 1 -25.69 -16.34 48.38
N LYS A 2 -26.64 -17.06 49.00
CA LYS A 2 -27.96 -17.35 48.40
C LYS A 2 -28.76 -16.11 47.94
N ARG A 3 -28.80 -15.05 48.75
CA ARG A 3 -29.48 -13.78 48.40
C ARG A 3 -28.84 -13.04 47.22
N ALA A 4 -27.52 -13.12 47.08
CA ALA A 4 -26.79 -12.49 45.98
C ALA A 4 -27.01 -13.23 44.65
N ILE A 5 -27.03 -14.57 44.67
CA ILE A 5 -27.35 -15.39 43.50
C ILE A 5 -28.80 -15.14 43.04
N LEU A 6 -29.74 -15.08 43.99
CA LEU A 6 -31.14 -14.77 43.67
C LEU A 6 -31.28 -13.39 43.02
N LEU A 7 -30.59 -12.38 43.56
CA LEU A 7 -30.58 -11.03 42.98
C LEU A 7 -30.00 -11.02 41.56
N LEU A 8 -28.89 -11.73 41.33
CA LEU A 8 -28.30 -11.85 39.99
C LEU A 8 -29.23 -12.55 38.99
N ILE A 9 -29.96 -13.58 39.41
CA ILE A 9 -30.95 -14.26 38.55
C ILE A 9 -32.12 -13.32 38.23
N ILE A 10 -32.65 -12.59 39.21
CA ILE A 10 -33.73 -11.62 38.99
C ILE A 10 -33.28 -10.53 38.02
N VAL A 11 -32.07 -9.98 38.20
CA VAL A 11 -31.49 -8.99 37.28
C VAL A 11 -31.32 -9.61 35.89
N PHE A 12 -30.77 -10.82 35.79
CA PHE A 12 -30.55 -11.50 34.51
C PHE A 12 -31.86 -11.75 33.76
N ILE A 13 -32.92 -12.18 34.46
CA ILE A 13 -34.27 -12.35 33.89
C ILE A 13 -34.83 -10.99 33.48
N GLY A 14 -34.68 -9.97 34.32
CA GLY A 14 -35.14 -8.61 34.06
C GLY A 14 -34.54 -8.00 32.79
N ILE A 15 -33.23 -8.17 32.57
CA ILE A 15 -32.57 -7.63 31.36
C ILE A 15 -32.99 -8.35 30.07
N GLN A 16 -33.52 -9.58 30.11
CA GLN A 16 -34.01 -10.25 28.90
C GLN A 16 -35.23 -9.54 28.28
N PHE A 17 -35.98 -8.75 29.07
CA PHE A 17 -37.14 -7.99 28.59
C PHE A 17 -36.78 -6.74 27.78
N ILE A 18 -35.48 -6.45 27.61
CA ILE A 18 -34.98 -5.39 26.74
C ILE A 18 -34.28 -6.09 25.56
N PRO A 19 -34.98 -6.68 24.58
CA PRO A 19 -34.31 -7.35 23.47
C PRO A 19 -33.73 -6.33 22.47
N ALA A 20 -32.56 -6.61 21.91
CA ALA A 20 -32.14 -6.02 20.64
C ALA A 20 -32.28 -7.07 19.54
N SER A 21 -32.99 -6.73 18.46
CA SER A 21 -33.20 -7.62 17.33
C SER A 21 -32.40 -7.18 16.12
N VAL A 22 -31.84 -8.15 15.41
CA VAL A 22 -31.27 -7.95 14.08
C VAL A 22 -32.41 -8.02 13.06
N GLN A 23 -32.60 -6.96 12.29
CA GLN A 23 -33.59 -6.91 11.22
C GLN A 23 -33.00 -7.47 9.93
N ASN A 24 -33.73 -8.30 9.19
CA ASN A 24 -33.28 -8.89 7.92
C ASN A 24 -34.18 -8.42 6.78
N PRO A 25 -34.00 -7.19 6.26
CA PRO A 25 -34.77 -6.73 5.11
C PRO A 25 -34.43 -7.59 3.87
N PRO A 26 -35.35 -7.74 2.89
CA PRO A 26 -35.10 -8.60 1.74
C PRO A 26 -33.78 -8.27 1.02
N ALA A 27 -33.02 -9.30 0.65
CA ALA A 27 -31.87 -9.12 -0.22
C ALA A 27 -32.35 -8.72 -1.61
N THR A 28 -31.83 -7.60 -2.13
CA THR A 28 -32.28 -7.06 -3.43
C THR A 28 -31.30 -7.40 -4.55
N HIS A 29 -30.02 -7.53 -4.23
CA HIS A 29 -28.92 -7.67 -5.20
C HIS A 29 -27.78 -8.52 -4.60
N PRO A 30 -28.01 -9.83 -4.34
CA PRO A 30 -27.05 -10.67 -3.63
C PRO A 30 -25.79 -10.95 -4.47
N LEU A 31 -24.68 -11.27 -3.80
CA LEU A 31 -23.43 -11.65 -4.44
C LEU A 31 -23.61 -12.90 -5.32
N GLN A 32 -23.23 -12.78 -6.60
CA GLN A 32 -23.04 -13.92 -7.50
C GLN A 32 -21.55 -14.28 -7.56
N ALA A 33 -21.18 -15.39 -6.92
CA ALA A 33 -19.81 -15.88 -6.87
C ALA A 33 -19.76 -17.41 -7.08
N PRO A 34 -18.60 -17.97 -7.48
CA PRO A 34 -18.43 -19.42 -7.56
C PRO A 34 -18.84 -20.11 -6.24
N PRO A 35 -19.42 -21.33 -6.28
CA PRO A 35 -19.94 -21.99 -5.08
C PRO A 35 -18.94 -22.09 -3.92
N ALA A 36 -17.66 -22.32 -4.24
CA ALA A 36 -16.58 -22.35 -3.24
C ALA A 36 -16.40 -21.00 -2.52
N VAL A 37 -16.48 -19.88 -3.26
CA VAL A 37 -16.38 -18.52 -2.70
C VAL A 37 -17.63 -18.19 -1.90
N ALA A 38 -18.82 -18.46 -2.47
CA ALA A 38 -20.09 -18.18 -1.82
C ALA A 38 -20.23 -18.93 -0.48
N GLY A 39 -19.86 -20.22 -0.44
CA GLY A 39 -19.93 -21.01 0.79
C GLY A 39 -19.01 -20.51 1.90
N ILE A 40 -17.83 -19.97 1.57
CA ILE A 40 -16.92 -19.35 2.54
C ILE A 40 -17.55 -18.09 3.14
N LEU A 41 -18.07 -17.20 2.28
CA LEU A 41 -18.63 -15.92 2.68
C LEU A 41 -19.94 -16.08 3.46
N GLN A 42 -20.79 -17.02 3.07
CA GLN A 42 -22.01 -17.37 3.80
C GLN A 42 -21.69 -17.82 5.22
N ARG A 43 -20.74 -18.75 5.37
CA ARG A 43 -20.33 -19.30 6.67
C ARG A 43 -19.67 -18.25 7.57
N SER A 44 -18.80 -17.41 7.00
CA SER A 44 -17.86 -16.61 7.80
C SER A 44 -18.22 -15.13 7.87
N CYS A 45 -19.05 -14.62 6.96
CA CYS A 45 -19.26 -13.19 6.80
C CYS A 45 -20.75 -12.77 6.78
N PHE A 46 -21.65 -13.56 6.20
CA PHE A 46 -23.04 -13.15 5.97
C PHE A 46 -23.81 -12.82 7.25
N ASN A 47 -23.54 -13.54 8.34
CA ASN A 47 -24.19 -13.24 9.63
C ASN A 47 -24.03 -11.79 10.08
N CYS A 48 -22.93 -11.11 9.74
CA CYS A 48 -22.72 -9.69 10.05
C CYS A 48 -22.88 -8.77 8.84
N HIS A 49 -22.49 -9.24 7.65
CA HIS A 49 -22.36 -8.43 6.44
C HIS A 49 -23.43 -8.71 5.39
N SER A 50 -24.52 -9.41 5.70
CA SER A 50 -25.68 -9.54 4.79
C SER A 50 -26.98 -9.32 5.55
N ASN A 51 -28.08 -9.16 4.83
CA ASN A 51 -29.43 -9.21 5.39
C ASN A 51 -29.91 -10.64 5.65
N GLU A 52 -29.05 -11.65 5.50
CA GLU A 52 -29.34 -13.07 5.75
C GLU A 52 -28.66 -13.51 7.05
N THR A 53 -28.90 -12.77 8.13
CA THR A 53 -28.28 -13.08 9.42
C THR A 53 -28.99 -14.24 10.11
N HIS A 54 -28.26 -15.31 10.39
CA HIS A 54 -28.72 -16.47 11.13
C HIS A 54 -28.07 -16.52 12.51
N LEU A 55 -28.77 -15.99 13.52
CA LEU A 55 -28.31 -15.98 14.92
C LEU A 55 -28.58 -17.32 15.60
N ASN A 56 -27.60 -17.82 16.36
CA ASN A 56 -27.78 -18.95 17.27
C ASN A 56 -28.72 -18.56 18.42
N TRP A 57 -29.21 -19.54 19.17
CA TRP A 57 -30.15 -19.27 20.27
C TRP A 57 -29.50 -18.42 21.38
N TYR A 58 -28.20 -18.62 21.64
CA TYR A 58 -27.47 -17.91 22.68
C TYR A 58 -27.14 -16.46 22.28
N ASP A 59 -27.05 -16.16 20.99
CA ASP A 59 -26.87 -14.80 20.47
C ASP A 59 -28.08 -13.89 20.72
N LYS A 60 -29.23 -14.49 21.00
CA LYS A 60 -30.50 -13.79 21.26
C LYS A 60 -30.67 -13.41 22.73
N ILE A 61 -29.76 -13.86 23.61
CA ILE A 61 -29.82 -13.64 25.05
C ILE A 61 -29.13 -12.32 25.41
N ALA A 62 -29.77 -11.48 26.22
CA ALA A 62 -29.19 -10.25 26.73
C ALA A 62 -28.10 -10.54 27.79
N PRO A 63 -27.00 -9.75 27.84
CA PRO A 63 -26.72 -8.57 27.01
C PRO A 63 -26.03 -8.86 25.68
N ALA A 64 -25.73 -10.13 25.35
CA ALA A 64 -25.00 -10.49 24.12
C ALA A 64 -25.76 -10.04 22.86
N SER A 65 -27.09 -10.16 22.84
CA SER A 65 -27.93 -9.71 21.73
C SER A 65 -27.78 -8.22 21.40
N TRP A 66 -27.48 -7.37 22.39
CA TRP A 66 -27.25 -5.94 22.18
C TRP A 66 -25.94 -5.68 21.44
N LEU A 67 -24.88 -6.39 21.86
CA LEU A 67 -23.57 -6.29 21.22
C LEU A 67 -23.64 -6.78 19.77
N ILE A 68 -24.28 -7.93 19.55
CA ILE A 68 -24.45 -8.51 18.21
C ILE A 68 -25.28 -7.59 17.32
N ALA A 69 -26.40 -7.04 17.82
CA ALA A 69 -27.21 -6.11 17.04
C ALA A 69 -26.43 -4.85 16.65
N ALA A 70 -25.61 -4.32 17.56
CA ALA A 70 -24.74 -3.18 17.29
C ALA A 70 -23.65 -3.53 16.25
N ASP A 71 -22.98 -4.66 16.41
CA ASP A 71 -21.94 -5.13 15.48
C ASP A 71 -22.49 -5.38 14.07
N VAL A 72 -23.65 -6.04 13.95
CA VAL A 72 -24.31 -6.27 12.67
C VAL A 72 -24.72 -4.95 12.00
N LYS A 73 -25.26 -4.00 12.78
CA LYS A 73 -25.62 -2.67 12.27
C LYS A 73 -24.39 -1.93 11.74
N GLU A 74 -23.31 -1.90 12.50
CA GLU A 74 -22.05 -1.28 12.09
C GLU A 74 -21.46 -1.97 10.86
N ALA A 75 -21.39 -3.31 10.86
CA ALA A 75 -20.87 -4.12 9.77
C ALA A 75 -21.60 -3.84 8.45
N ARG A 76 -22.95 -3.87 8.45
CA ARG A 76 -23.78 -3.59 7.28
C ARG A 76 -23.68 -2.14 6.80
N SER A 77 -23.46 -1.19 7.70
CA SER A 77 -23.27 0.23 7.33
C SER A 77 -21.99 0.46 6.54
N ARG A 78 -20.96 -0.35 6.79
CA ARG A 78 -19.70 -0.30 6.04
C ARG A 78 -19.76 -1.11 4.76
N PHE A 79 -20.40 -2.28 4.84
CA PHE A 79 -20.40 -3.25 3.77
C PHE A 79 -21.54 -4.29 3.92
N ASN A 80 -22.36 -4.45 2.87
CA ASN A 80 -23.49 -5.37 2.85
C ASN A 80 -23.54 -6.19 1.54
N PHE A 81 -23.41 -7.51 1.64
CA PHE A 81 -23.49 -8.48 0.53
C PHE A 81 -24.88 -8.54 -0.11
N SER A 82 -25.94 -8.16 0.60
CA SER A 82 -27.31 -8.16 0.05
C SER A 82 -27.56 -7.03 -0.95
N THR A 83 -26.61 -6.09 -1.07
CA THR A 83 -26.60 -5.00 -2.05
C THR A 83 -25.39 -5.10 -3.00
N TRP A 84 -24.70 -6.25 -3.05
CA TRP A 84 -23.45 -6.41 -3.79
C TRP A 84 -23.58 -6.05 -5.28
N ASP A 85 -24.65 -6.49 -5.94
CA ASP A 85 -24.80 -6.26 -7.39
C ASP A 85 -25.14 -4.82 -7.78
N THR A 86 -25.40 -3.94 -6.81
CA THR A 86 -25.54 -2.49 -7.04
C THR A 86 -24.20 -1.77 -7.22
N LEU A 87 -23.09 -2.41 -6.80
CA LEU A 87 -21.75 -1.82 -6.85
C LEU A 87 -21.19 -1.79 -8.28
N SER A 88 -20.39 -0.78 -8.60
CA SER A 88 -19.60 -0.77 -9.84
C SER A 88 -18.59 -1.91 -9.85
N ALA A 89 -18.08 -2.29 -11.03
CA ALA A 89 -17.04 -3.33 -11.12
C ALA A 89 -15.79 -2.99 -10.28
N ALA A 90 -15.37 -1.72 -10.30
CA ALA A 90 -14.25 -1.22 -9.50
C ALA A 90 -14.53 -1.30 -7.99
N ASP A 91 -15.75 -1.00 -7.55
CA ASP A 91 -16.14 -1.11 -6.15
C ASP A 91 -16.21 -2.58 -5.70
N LYS A 92 -16.78 -3.47 -6.53
CA LYS A 92 -16.79 -4.93 -6.26
C LYS A 92 -15.37 -5.45 -6.06
N GLN A 93 -14.46 -5.10 -6.98
CA GLN A 93 -13.05 -5.42 -6.88
C GLN A 93 -12.44 -4.89 -5.57
N GLY A 94 -12.56 -3.58 -5.31
CA GLY A 94 -11.99 -2.93 -4.12
C GLY A 94 -12.49 -3.55 -2.81
N ARG A 95 -13.79 -3.83 -2.70
CA ARG A 95 -14.39 -4.49 -1.54
C ARG A 95 -13.88 -5.92 -1.36
N PHE A 96 -13.69 -6.65 -2.45
CA PHE A 96 -13.17 -8.01 -2.36
C PHE A 96 -11.70 -8.04 -1.91
N TRP A 97 -10.87 -7.09 -2.38
CA TRP A 97 -9.52 -6.91 -1.85
C TRP A 97 -9.53 -6.59 -0.36
N GLU A 98 -10.45 -5.75 0.11
CA GLU A 98 -10.62 -5.44 1.54
C GLU A 98 -10.99 -6.69 2.35
N ILE A 99 -11.93 -7.52 1.86
CA ILE A 99 -12.31 -8.80 2.48
C ILE A 99 -11.07 -9.70 2.67
N VAL A 100 -10.29 -9.89 1.61
CA VAL A 100 -9.07 -10.72 1.67
C VAL A 100 -8.06 -10.12 2.66
N ASN A 101 -7.88 -8.80 2.67
CA ASN A 101 -6.95 -8.13 3.57
C ASN A 101 -7.35 -8.24 5.05
N MET A 102 -8.64 -8.14 5.35
CA MET A 102 -9.14 -8.36 6.71
C MET A 102 -8.99 -9.83 7.16
N ALA A 103 -9.14 -10.77 6.22
CA ALA A 103 -8.93 -12.20 6.47
C ALA A 103 -7.45 -12.56 6.72
N ILE A 104 -6.52 -12.13 5.86
CA ILE A 104 -5.08 -12.46 6.02
C ILE A 104 -4.49 -11.83 7.28
N THR A 105 -5.00 -10.67 7.69
CA THR A 105 -4.55 -9.98 8.92
C THR A 105 -5.27 -10.47 10.17
N ARG A 106 -6.18 -11.46 10.03
CA ARG A 106 -7.00 -12.04 11.12
C ARG A 106 -7.79 -10.99 11.91
N LYS A 107 -8.15 -9.88 11.25
CA LYS A 107 -9.03 -8.86 11.82
C LYS A 107 -10.50 -9.20 11.56
N MET A 108 -10.78 -10.02 10.53
CA MET A 108 -12.10 -10.61 10.29
C MET A 108 -12.02 -12.15 10.14
N PRO A 109 -13.02 -12.89 10.63
CA PRO A 109 -14.08 -12.43 11.54
C PRO A 109 -13.48 -11.89 12.86
N LEU A 110 -14.26 -11.08 13.60
CA LEU A 110 -13.79 -10.53 14.87
C LEU A 110 -13.31 -11.68 15.79
N PRO A 111 -12.11 -11.59 16.41
CA PRO A 111 -11.59 -12.69 17.23
C PRO A 111 -12.53 -13.13 18.36
N THR A 112 -13.26 -12.18 18.95
CA THR A 112 -14.27 -12.44 19.99
C THR A 112 -15.47 -13.22 19.46
N TYR A 113 -15.94 -12.89 18.25
CA TYR A 113 -17.03 -13.60 17.59
C TYR A 113 -16.59 -15.02 17.23
N ALA A 114 -15.43 -15.17 16.60
CA ALA A 114 -14.92 -16.46 16.14
C ALA A 114 -14.63 -17.43 17.29
N ALA A 115 -14.29 -16.92 18.49
CA ALA A 115 -14.13 -17.75 19.69
C ALA A 115 -15.42 -18.46 20.13
N LEU A 116 -16.59 -17.88 19.84
CA LEU A 116 -17.91 -18.46 20.13
C LEU A 116 -18.54 -19.14 18.91
N HIS A 117 -18.05 -18.81 17.72
CA HIS A 117 -18.53 -19.29 16.41
C HIS A 117 -17.38 -19.92 15.63
N PRO A 118 -16.90 -21.12 16.04
CA PRO A 118 -15.74 -21.74 15.43
C PRO A 118 -15.93 -22.07 13.94
N GLU A 119 -17.18 -22.27 13.50
CA GLU A 119 -17.54 -22.47 12.10
C GLU A 119 -17.19 -21.26 11.21
N ALA A 120 -17.17 -20.04 11.77
CA ALA A 120 -16.82 -18.83 11.03
C ALA A 120 -15.31 -18.69 10.79
N HIS A 121 -14.48 -19.54 11.40
CA HIS A 121 -13.04 -19.47 11.19
C HIS A 121 -12.65 -19.73 9.72
N LEU A 122 -11.82 -18.84 9.19
CA LEU A 122 -11.24 -18.98 7.86
C LEU A 122 -9.96 -19.81 7.92
N SER A 123 -9.95 -20.94 7.23
CA SER A 123 -8.77 -21.77 7.02
C SER A 123 -7.82 -21.12 6.00
N LYS A 124 -6.59 -21.64 5.92
CA LYS A 124 -5.65 -21.24 4.87
C LYS A 124 -6.21 -21.48 3.47
N GLN A 125 -6.90 -22.61 3.27
CA GLN A 125 -7.52 -22.95 2.00
C GLN A 125 -8.66 -22.00 1.64
N ASP A 126 -9.45 -21.56 2.63
CA ASP A 126 -10.49 -20.55 2.41
C ASP A 126 -9.86 -19.23 1.94
N ILE A 127 -8.82 -18.77 2.64
CA ILE A 127 -8.10 -17.54 2.31
C ILE A 127 -7.49 -17.61 0.91
N ASP A 128 -6.85 -18.72 0.56
CA ASP A 128 -6.23 -18.88 -0.77
C ASP A 128 -7.29 -18.95 -1.88
N THR A 129 -8.47 -19.53 -1.60
CA THR A 129 -9.64 -19.48 -2.50
C THR A 129 -10.12 -18.04 -2.72
N LEU A 130 -10.27 -17.26 -1.65
CA LEU A 130 -10.68 -15.86 -1.73
C LEU A 130 -9.64 -14.99 -2.47
N LYS A 131 -8.34 -15.20 -2.22
CA LYS A 131 -7.26 -14.50 -2.94
C LYS A 131 -7.33 -14.73 -4.45
N LYS A 132 -7.53 -15.97 -4.87
CA LYS A 132 -7.65 -16.33 -6.28
C LYS A 132 -8.83 -15.61 -6.93
N TYR A 133 -9.99 -15.64 -6.28
CA TYR A 133 -11.17 -14.94 -6.80
C TYR A 133 -10.97 -13.41 -6.86
N ALA A 134 -10.31 -12.81 -5.87
CA ALA A 134 -9.99 -11.37 -5.89
C ALA A 134 -9.10 -10.99 -7.09
N GLN A 135 -8.15 -11.85 -7.46
CA GLN A 135 -7.31 -11.66 -8.64
C GLN A 135 -8.11 -11.78 -9.94
N GLU A 136 -9.06 -12.71 -10.01
CA GLU A 136 -9.95 -12.89 -11.18
C GLU A 136 -10.89 -11.69 -11.39
N LEU A 137 -11.31 -11.03 -10.31
CA LEU A 137 -12.08 -9.77 -10.36
C LEU A 137 -11.28 -8.57 -10.88
N SER A 138 -9.95 -8.68 -10.94
CA SER A 138 -9.02 -7.63 -11.37
C SER A 138 -8.18 -8.11 -12.56
N PRO A 139 -8.77 -8.41 -13.72
CA PRO A 139 -8.01 -8.87 -14.87
C PRO A 139 -6.96 -7.82 -15.24
N GLY A 140 -5.75 -8.27 -15.59
CA GLY A 140 -4.69 -7.38 -16.04
C GLY A 140 -5.15 -6.61 -17.27
N THR A 141 -5.32 -5.30 -17.12
CA THR A 141 -5.58 -4.40 -18.24
C THR A 141 -4.22 -3.88 -18.72
N TRP A 142 -3.80 -4.33 -19.90
CA TRP A 142 -2.64 -3.74 -20.56
C TRP A 142 -3.04 -2.35 -21.03
N HIS A 143 -2.29 -1.35 -20.61
CA HIS A 143 -2.65 0.03 -20.90
C HIS A 143 -2.48 0.32 -22.40
N ASP A 144 -3.47 0.99 -22.98
CA ASP A 144 -3.46 1.36 -24.40
C ASP A 144 -2.60 2.62 -24.63
N THR A 145 -2.52 3.04 -25.89
CA THR A 145 -1.76 4.23 -26.30
C THR A 145 -2.21 5.51 -25.57
N VAL A 146 -3.46 5.59 -25.07
CA VAL A 146 -4.02 6.80 -24.45
C VAL A 146 -3.34 7.11 -23.12
N ILE A 147 -3.14 6.10 -22.27
CA ILE A 147 -2.51 6.30 -20.95
C ILE A 147 -1.05 6.72 -21.09
N VAL A 148 -0.35 6.13 -22.07
CA VAL A 148 1.04 6.51 -22.40
C VAL A 148 1.09 7.96 -22.90
N GLN A 149 0.19 8.35 -23.82
CA GLN A 149 0.12 9.72 -24.33
C GLN A 149 -0.25 10.73 -23.25
N GLN A 150 -1.10 10.37 -22.30
CA GLN A 150 -1.45 11.23 -21.17
C GLN A 150 -0.24 11.47 -20.25
N ALA A 151 0.50 10.41 -19.92
CA ALA A 151 1.73 10.53 -19.13
C ALA A 151 2.81 11.36 -19.86
N GLU A 152 2.94 11.19 -21.18
CA GLU A 152 3.84 12.00 -22.02
C GLU A 152 3.48 13.49 -21.96
N LYS A 153 2.18 13.81 -22.11
CA LYS A 153 1.70 15.18 -22.03
C LYS A 153 1.98 15.80 -20.66
N GLU A 154 1.75 15.06 -19.58
CA GLU A 154 2.04 15.50 -18.22
C GLU A 154 3.54 15.75 -18.00
N PHE A 155 4.40 14.86 -18.51
CA PHE A 155 5.85 15.04 -18.45
C PHE A 155 6.32 16.28 -19.20
N LEU A 156 5.80 16.54 -20.40
CA LEU A 156 6.10 17.75 -21.17
C LEU A 156 5.64 19.02 -20.46
N GLN A 157 4.48 19.00 -19.80
CA GLN A 157 4.01 20.11 -18.97
C GLN A 157 4.93 20.34 -17.78
N PHE A 158 5.34 19.27 -17.11
CA PHE A 158 6.29 19.32 -15.99
C PHE A 158 7.65 19.88 -16.39
N GLN A 159 8.20 19.51 -17.56
CA GLN A 159 9.43 20.08 -18.09
C GLN A 159 9.34 21.61 -18.30
N GLN A 160 8.16 22.10 -18.69
CA GLN A 160 7.92 23.53 -18.98
C GLN A 160 7.57 24.34 -17.72
N GLN A 161 6.96 23.71 -16.71
CA GLN A 161 6.58 24.36 -15.45
C GLN A 161 7.74 24.37 -14.46
N GLN A 162 8.54 25.43 -14.50
CA GLN A 162 9.61 25.67 -13.52
C GLN A 162 9.19 26.60 -12.38
N THR A 163 7.93 27.07 -12.36
CA THR A 163 7.49 28.05 -11.37
C THR A 163 6.90 27.34 -10.14
N PRO A 164 7.49 27.51 -8.94
CA PRO A 164 6.91 26.99 -7.71
C PRO A 164 5.49 27.51 -7.50
N PHE A 165 4.62 26.71 -6.89
CA PHE A 165 3.31 27.20 -6.45
C PHE A 165 3.48 28.42 -5.54
N THR A 166 2.88 29.55 -5.91
CA THR A 166 2.96 30.80 -5.14
C THR A 166 2.31 30.69 -3.76
N GLN A 167 1.34 29.77 -3.60
CA GLN A 167 0.64 29.52 -2.35
C GLN A 167 0.85 28.07 -1.91
N GLN A 168 1.22 27.89 -0.63
CA GLN A 168 1.36 26.58 -0.03
C GLN A 168 0.00 25.85 -0.03
N ARG A 169 -0.01 24.61 -0.54
CA ARG A 169 -1.20 23.75 -0.53
C ARG A 169 -1.36 23.13 0.86
N VAL A 170 -2.56 23.23 1.44
CA VAL A 170 -2.85 22.74 2.80
C VAL A 170 -4.18 21.99 2.78
N THR A 171 -4.25 20.82 3.41
CA THR A 171 -5.48 20.04 3.58
C THR A 171 -6.36 20.62 4.69
N ALA A 172 -7.65 20.25 4.73
CA ALA A 172 -8.61 20.77 5.70
C ALA A 172 -8.27 20.47 7.18
N ASN A 173 -7.40 19.49 7.46
CA ASN A 173 -6.84 19.22 8.80
C ASN A 173 -5.53 19.96 9.08
N GLY A 174 -5.13 20.89 8.22
CA GLY A 174 -4.00 21.79 8.44
C GLY A 174 -2.62 21.18 8.19
N ILE A 175 -2.51 20.14 7.37
CA ILE A 175 -1.21 19.57 6.96
C ILE A 175 -0.86 20.15 5.59
N ALA A 176 0.33 20.75 5.50
CA ALA A 176 0.80 21.35 4.27
C ALA A 176 1.55 20.36 3.38
N TYR A 177 1.56 20.64 2.08
CA TYR A 177 2.47 19.99 1.14
C TYR A 177 3.92 20.31 1.48
N ILE A 178 4.82 19.35 1.23
CA ILE A 178 6.24 19.40 1.57
C ILE A 178 7.05 19.35 0.28
N PRO A 179 7.44 20.49 -0.34
CA PRO A 179 8.00 20.49 -1.69
C PRO A 179 9.36 19.77 -1.82
N ASP A 180 10.12 19.63 -0.74
CA ASP A 180 11.47 19.10 -0.73
C ASP A 180 11.57 17.63 -0.27
N PHE A 181 10.44 16.93 -0.12
CA PHE A 181 10.43 15.53 0.36
C PHE A 181 11.27 14.58 -0.51
N GLN A 182 11.51 14.94 -1.78
CA GLN A 182 12.28 14.14 -2.73
C GLN A 182 13.76 14.01 -2.32
N ASN A 183 14.25 14.91 -1.47
CA ASN A 183 15.60 14.87 -0.90
C ASN A 183 15.69 13.93 0.31
N TRP A 184 14.57 13.39 0.78
CA TRP A 184 14.53 12.52 1.96
C TRP A 184 14.89 11.08 1.61
N GLN A 185 15.10 10.25 2.64
CA GLN A 185 15.43 8.84 2.47
C GLN A 185 14.26 8.07 1.83
N VAL A 186 14.48 7.45 0.67
CA VAL A 186 13.58 6.43 0.13
C VAL A 186 13.63 5.22 1.05
N ILE A 187 12.51 4.83 1.67
CA ILE A 187 12.44 3.68 2.58
C ILE A 187 11.84 2.44 1.93
N SER A 188 10.99 2.61 0.93
CA SER A 188 10.33 1.50 0.24
C SER A 188 9.77 1.92 -1.11
N THR A 189 9.55 0.95 -1.98
CA THR A 189 8.74 1.08 -3.18
C THR A 189 7.62 0.06 -3.14
N THR A 190 6.50 0.37 -3.81
CA THR A 190 5.40 -0.57 -3.94
C THR A 190 4.92 -0.66 -5.37
N ASN A 191 4.64 -1.88 -5.81
CA ASN A 191 3.86 -2.15 -7.00
C ASN A 191 2.50 -2.72 -6.57
N ARG A 192 1.42 -2.02 -6.92
CA ARG A 192 0.05 -2.31 -6.50
C ARG A 192 -0.76 -2.74 -7.71
N PHE A 193 -0.83 -4.05 -7.89
CA PHE A 193 -1.54 -4.66 -9.02
C PHE A 193 -3.05 -4.74 -8.78
N ASP A 194 -3.52 -4.50 -7.56
CA ASP A 194 -4.93 -4.39 -7.21
C ASP A 194 -5.56 -3.06 -7.64
N ASN A 195 -4.76 -2.00 -7.81
CA ASN A 195 -5.23 -0.68 -8.24
C ASN A 195 -4.34 -0.01 -9.29
N HIS A 196 -3.51 -0.80 -9.97
CA HIS A 196 -2.64 -0.37 -11.07
C HIS A 196 -1.85 0.89 -10.75
N SER A 197 -1.11 0.87 -9.62
CA SER A 197 -0.22 1.98 -9.26
C SER A 197 1.18 1.51 -8.87
N ILE A 198 2.16 2.35 -9.19
CA ILE A 198 3.54 2.22 -8.68
C ILE A 198 3.81 3.40 -7.75
N ARG A 199 4.53 3.13 -6.66
CA ARG A 199 4.71 4.12 -5.59
C ARG A 199 6.12 4.06 -5.04
N ILE A 200 6.56 5.21 -4.55
CA ILE A 200 7.77 5.34 -3.76
C ILE A 200 7.44 6.01 -2.44
N ILE A 201 8.10 5.57 -1.39
CA ILE A 201 7.87 6.02 -0.03
C ILE A 201 9.16 6.63 0.50
N TYR A 202 9.07 7.89 0.92
CA TYR A 202 10.11 8.69 1.54
C TYR A 202 9.83 8.85 3.03
N ALA A 203 10.89 8.95 3.82
CA ALA A 203 10.81 9.25 5.25
C ALA A 203 11.81 10.35 5.60
N ASN A 204 11.37 11.32 6.41
CA ASN A 204 12.29 12.30 6.99
C ASN A 204 13.32 11.62 7.91
N ASP A 205 14.36 12.35 8.31
CA ASP A 205 15.47 11.78 9.08
C ASP A 205 15.03 11.10 10.38
N ILE A 206 14.01 11.64 11.06
CA ILE A 206 13.44 11.09 12.29
C ILE A 206 12.86 9.69 12.01
N ALA A 207 11.96 9.58 11.02
CA ALA A 207 11.33 8.32 10.67
C ALA A 207 12.34 7.33 10.05
N ALA A 208 13.26 7.80 9.21
CA ALA A 208 14.30 6.97 8.60
C ALA A 208 15.26 6.38 9.66
N LYS A 209 15.63 7.17 10.66
CA LYS A 209 16.43 6.71 11.81
C LYS A 209 15.68 5.64 12.60
N ALA A 210 14.41 5.88 12.94
CA ALA A 210 13.58 4.90 13.64
C ALA A 210 13.48 3.56 12.88
N ILE A 211 13.35 3.60 11.55
CA ILE A 211 13.33 2.40 10.70
C ILE A 211 14.67 1.66 10.75
N ARG A 212 15.80 2.35 10.58
CA ARG A 212 17.15 1.74 10.63
C ARG A 212 17.45 1.10 11.98
N GLU A 213 16.98 1.73 13.06
CA GLU A 213 17.14 1.25 14.45
C GLU A 213 16.03 0.24 14.85
N ASN A 214 15.17 -0.14 13.92
CA ASN A 214 14.03 -1.05 14.12
C ASN A 214 13.03 -0.60 15.20
N GLN A 215 13.01 0.70 15.53
CA GLN A 215 12.06 1.35 16.44
C GLN A 215 10.74 1.65 15.70
N THR A 216 10.12 0.62 15.15
CA THR A 216 8.94 0.74 14.26
C THR A 216 7.61 0.45 14.94
N ALA A 217 7.64 0.05 16.22
CA ALA A 217 6.43 -0.16 17.02
C ALA A 217 5.80 1.15 17.50
N SER A 218 6.59 2.23 17.62
CA SER A 218 6.13 3.57 17.94
C SER A 218 7.13 4.57 17.35
N PHE A 219 6.70 5.36 16.39
CA PHE A 219 7.55 6.37 15.75
C PHE A 219 7.64 7.63 16.62
N PRO A 220 8.82 8.27 16.69
CA PRO A 220 8.98 9.51 17.44
C PRO A 220 8.11 10.66 16.89
N GLU A 221 7.80 11.63 17.74
CA GLU A 221 7.13 12.87 17.35
C GLU A 221 7.90 13.57 16.20
N GLY A 222 7.17 14.15 15.24
CA GLY A 222 7.73 14.76 14.04
C GLY A 222 8.12 13.77 12.93
N SER A 223 8.02 12.46 13.17
CA SER A 223 8.18 11.45 12.12
C SER A 223 7.20 11.72 10.98
N THR A 224 7.74 11.83 9.75
CA THR A 224 6.93 12.12 8.56
C THR A 224 7.29 11.17 7.44
N ILE A 225 6.25 10.60 6.83
CA ILE A 225 6.36 9.72 5.67
C ILE A 225 5.58 10.35 4.52
N VAL A 226 6.23 10.43 3.36
CA VAL A 226 5.62 10.91 2.12
C VAL A 226 5.60 9.78 1.09
N LYS A 227 4.49 9.64 0.40
CA LYS A 227 4.28 8.61 -0.62
C LYS A 227 3.86 9.29 -1.91
N ALA A 228 4.69 9.17 -2.93
CA ALA A 228 4.33 9.57 -4.29
C ALA A 228 3.75 8.35 -5.03
N VAL A 229 2.62 8.56 -5.68
CA VAL A 229 1.83 7.52 -6.34
C VAL A 229 1.64 7.90 -7.80
N TRP A 230 2.03 7.02 -8.71
CA TRP A 230 1.72 7.12 -10.13
C TRP A 230 0.75 6.02 -10.53
N ASN A 231 -0.12 6.32 -11.49
CA ASN A 231 -0.79 5.26 -12.22
C ASN A 231 0.26 4.45 -12.98
N SER A 232 0.13 3.13 -13.00
CA SER A 232 1.07 2.27 -13.71
C SER A 232 0.86 2.37 -15.22
N ILE A 233 1.92 2.18 -16.00
CA ILE A 233 1.87 1.81 -17.41
C ILE A 233 2.35 0.36 -17.50
N GLU A 234 1.48 -0.58 -17.85
CA GLU A 234 1.72 -2.02 -17.84
C GLU A 234 1.74 -2.54 -19.29
N GLU A 235 2.82 -3.22 -19.66
CA GLU A 235 3.05 -3.76 -21.00
C GLU A 235 2.99 -5.30 -21.02
N LYS A 236 2.61 -5.88 -22.17
CA LYS A 236 2.47 -7.33 -22.36
C LYS A 236 3.72 -8.16 -22.02
N ASN A 237 4.91 -7.57 -22.12
CA ASN A 237 6.19 -8.20 -21.75
C ASN A 237 6.41 -8.23 -20.22
N GLY A 238 5.46 -7.73 -19.44
CA GLY A 238 5.50 -7.65 -17.98
C GLY A 238 6.13 -6.36 -17.45
N ASN A 239 6.61 -5.44 -18.29
CA ASN A 239 7.15 -4.16 -17.84
C ASN A 239 6.05 -3.30 -17.22
N ILE A 240 6.40 -2.62 -16.14
CA ILE A 240 5.56 -1.70 -15.41
C ILE A 240 6.36 -0.44 -15.18
N SER A 241 5.91 0.70 -15.70
CA SER A 241 6.57 2.00 -15.52
C SER A 241 5.62 3.01 -14.88
N SER A 242 6.18 4.14 -14.43
CA SER A 242 5.39 5.25 -13.89
C SER A 242 4.67 5.98 -15.01
N GLY A 243 3.34 6.11 -14.91
CA GLY A 243 2.53 7.00 -15.75
C GLY A 243 2.27 8.34 -15.07
N SER A 244 1.08 8.90 -15.31
CA SER A 244 0.63 10.14 -14.66
C SER A 244 0.67 10.07 -13.13
N LEU A 245 1.06 11.17 -12.50
CA LEU A 245 1.01 11.34 -11.07
C LEU A 245 -0.44 11.27 -10.59
N ASN A 246 -0.72 10.29 -9.75
CA ASN A 246 -2.02 10.12 -9.12
C ASN A 246 -2.16 11.04 -7.90
N SER A 247 -1.22 10.93 -6.97
CA SER A 247 -1.23 11.72 -5.75
C SER A 247 0.10 11.72 -5.00
N VAL A 248 0.29 12.75 -4.17
CA VAL A 248 1.26 12.75 -3.08
C VAL A 248 0.49 12.63 -1.77
N GLN A 249 0.86 11.66 -0.94
CA GLN A 249 0.22 11.37 0.34
C GLN A 249 1.22 11.56 1.46
N ILE A 250 0.80 12.20 2.54
CA ILE A 250 1.65 12.52 3.68
C ILE A 250 1.01 11.94 4.94
N MET A 251 1.81 11.33 5.80
CA MET A 251 1.43 11.10 7.18
C MET A 251 2.50 11.64 8.11
N THR A 252 2.10 12.37 9.14
CA THR A 252 3.00 13.03 10.09
C THR A 252 2.57 12.79 11.53
N LYS A 253 3.53 12.57 12.42
CA LYS A 253 3.31 12.32 13.84
C LYS A 253 3.30 13.64 14.61
N ASP A 254 2.13 14.02 15.10
CA ASP A 254 1.90 15.11 16.03
C ASP A 254 0.80 14.72 17.03
N LEU A 255 1.20 14.29 18.23
CA LEU A 255 0.26 13.80 19.26
C LEU A 255 -0.68 14.90 19.76
N LYS A 256 -0.21 16.14 19.80
CA LYS A 256 -0.99 17.28 20.28
C LYS A 256 -2.07 17.66 19.28
N LYS A 257 -1.75 17.65 18.00
CA LYS A 257 -2.65 18.05 16.91
C LYS A 257 -3.61 16.93 16.50
N PHE A 258 -3.20 15.67 16.61
CA PHE A 258 -3.98 14.52 16.15
C PHE A 258 -4.19 13.44 17.23
N PRO A 259 -4.74 13.78 18.42
CA PRO A 259 -4.89 12.83 19.52
C PRO A 259 -5.81 11.64 19.16
N ASP A 260 -6.87 11.88 18.39
CA ASP A 260 -7.88 10.87 18.02
C ASP A 260 -7.38 9.81 17.04
N SER A 261 -6.24 10.07 16.40
CA SER A 261 -5.57 9.16 15.46
C SER A 261 -4.20 8.72 15.98
N LYS A 262 -4.03 8.66 17.30
CA LYS A 262 -2.80 8.20 17.95
C LYS A 262 -1.57 9.02 17.51
N GLY A 263 -1.80 10.30 17.28
CA GLY A 263 -0.82 11.28 16.82
C GLY A 263 -0.61 11.30 15.30
N TRP A 264 -1.28 10.48 14.50
CA TRP A 264 -1.07 10.50 13.05
C TRP A 264 -2.02 11.46 12.32
N GLY A 265 -1.47 12.50 11.72
CA GLY A 265 -2.16 13.34 10.75
C GLY A 265 -1.96 12.81 9.34
N PHE A 266 -3.01 12.78 8.52
CA PHE A 266 -2.97 12.32 7.12
C PHE A 266 -3.30 13.45 6.15
N ALA A 267 -2.61 13.53 5.02
CA ALA A 267 -2.92 14.41 3.92
C ALA A 267 -2.76 13.71 2.58
N LYS A 268 -3.54 14.14 1.59
CA LYS A 268 -3.43 13.67 0.21
C LYS A 268 -3.64 14.86 -0.72
N PHE A 269 -2.76 14.98 -1.72
CA PHE A 269 -2.81 15.98 -2.77
C PHE A 269 -2.90 15.25 -4.11
N ASN A 270 -3.93 15.54 -4.91
CA ASN A 270 -4.21 14.83 -6.16
C ASN A 270 -3.57 15.54 -7.35
N GLY A 271 -2.96 14.74 -8.25
CA GLY A 271 -2.38 15.20 -9.51
C GLY A 271 -1.26 16.23 -9.35
N ILE A 272 -0.76 16.70 -10.49
CA ILE A 272 0.33 17.69 -10.53
C ILE A 272 -0.09 19.08 -10.01
N GLN A 273 -1.39 19.38 -9.96
CA GLN A 273 -1.91 20.63 -9.38
C GLN A 273 -1.92 20.63 -7.85
N LEU A 274 -1.61 19.47 -7.22
CA LEU A 274 -1.60 19.29 -5.78
C LEU A 274 -2.93 19.68 -5.12
N THR A 275 -4.04 19.27 -5.71
CA THR A 275 -5.38 19.58 -5.19
C THR A 275 -5.60 18.84 -3.86
N PRO A 276 -5.82 19.55 -2.74
CA PRO A 276 -6.00 18.91 -1.43
C PRO A 276 -7.25 18.01 -1.40
N TYR A 277 -7.12 16.82 -0.84
CA TYR A 277 -8.23 15.90 -0.59
C TYR A 277 -8.91 16.18 0.75
N GLY A 278 -10.23 15.95 0.80
CA GLY A 278 -11.05 16.10 2.00
C GLY A 278 -11.59 17.51 2.17
N GLN A 279 -12.91 17.63 2.33
CA GLN A 279 -13.60 18.92 2.49
C GLN A 279 -13.58 19.43 3.94
N SER A 280 -13.31 18.57 4.91
CA SER A 280 -13.27 18.90 6.34
C SER A 280 -12.22 18.07 7.07
N ALA A 281 -11.75 18.53 8.23
CA ALA A 281 -10.73 17.83 9.02
C ALA A 281 -11.13 16.38 9.41
N ALA A 282 -12.41 16.02 9.34
CA ALA A 282 -12.93 14.69 9.65
C ALA A 282 -12.35 13.58 8.77
N PHE A 283 -11.84 13.90 7.57
CA PHE A 283 -11.22 12.88 6.69
C PHE A 283 -10.01 12.20 7.36
N ASN A 284 -9.36 12.86 8.33
CA ASN A 284 -8.24 12.29 9.08
C ASN A 284 -8.61 10.97 9.75
N THR A 285 -9.80 10.92 10.37
CA THR A 285 -10.35 9.72 11.02
C THR A 285 -10.62 8.62 10.00
N THR A 286 -11.11 8.98 8.81
CA THR A 286 -11.31 8.04 7.70
C THR A 286 -9.98 7.39 7.28
N CYS A 287 -8.93 8.18 7.08
CA CYS A 287 -7.59 7.65 6.77
C CYS A 287 -7.06 6.77 7.90
N PHE A 288 -7.16 7.23 9.15
CA PHE A 288 -6.68 6.49 10.32
C PHE A 288 -7.39 5.15 10.48
N ASN A 289 -8.72 5.10 10.27
CA ASN A 289 -9.50 3.87 10.39
C ASN A 289 -9.02 2.76 9.44
N CYS A 290 -8.63 3.10 8.21
CA CYS A 290 -8.02 2.13 7.29
C CYS A 290 -6.61 1.72 7.73
N HIS A 291 -5.85 2.64 8.33
CA HIS A 291 -4.48 2.40 8.79
C HIS A 291 -4.38 1.56 10.07
N LYS A 292 -5.47 1.39 10.83
CA LYS A 292 -5.53 0.51 12.02
C LYS A 292 -5.16 -0.95 11.75
N ILE A 293 -5.24 -1.41 10.50
CA ILE A 293 -4.82 -2.76 10.10
C ILE A 293 -3.32 -2.98 10.39
N ALA A 294 -2.52 -1.91 10.30
CA ALA A 294 -1.07 -1.93 10.55
C ALA A 294 -0.69 -1.44 11.97
N ASP A 295 -1.57 -1.65 12.97
CA ASP A 295 -1.36 -1.22 14.37
C ASP A 295 -0.02 -1.67 14.98
N LYS A 296 0.49 -2.85 14.60
CA LYS A 296 1.79 -3.37 15.07
C LYS A 296 3.01 -2.58 14.61
N ASN A 297 2.87 -1.76 13.57
CA ASN A 297 3.96 -0.95 13.01
C ASN A 297 3.64 0.55 13.10
N ASP A 298 2.95 0.94 14.18
CA ASP A 298 2.46 2.31 14.38
C ASP A 298 1.71 2.83 13.14
N TYR A 299 0.83 1.99 12.59
CA TYR A 299 -0.11 2.33 11.51
C TYR A 299 0.55 2.55 10.13
N ILE A 300 1.76 2.03 9.90
CA ILE A 300 2.48 2.15 8.61
C ILE A 300 2.54 0.79 7.88
N PHE A 301 2.02 0.74 6.65
CA PHE A 301 1.97 -0.48 5.83
C PHE A 301 3.28 -0.80 5.09
N ASN A 302 4.02 0.21 4.64
CA ASN A 302 5.08 0.06 3.64
C ASN A 302 6.48 0.25 4.26
N LEU A 303 6.75 -0.49 5.33
CA LEU A 303 8.08 -0.54 5.93
C LEU A 303 8.97 -1.53 5.16
N PRO A 304 10.26 -1.21 4.95
CA PRO A 304 11.22 -2.16 4.39
C PRO A 304 11.26 -3.42 5.24
N LEU A 305 11.31 -4.59 4.59
CA LEU A 305 11.30 -5.87 5.29
C LEU A 305 12.56 -6.01 6.16
N PRO A 306 12.44 -6.65 7.34
CA PRO A 306 13.62 -7.06 8.07
C PRO A 306 14.40 -8.08 7.23
N ASP A 307 15.73 -8.02 7.27
CA ASP A 307 16.58 -9.07 6.73
C ASP A 307 16.09 -10.42 7.28
N ALA A 308 15.92 -11.43 6.41
CA ALA A 308 15.53 -12.76 6.86
C ALA A 308 16.57 -13.23 7.89
N ALA A 309 16.12 -13.71 9.05
CA ALA A 309 17.01 -14.37 10.00
C ALA A 309 17.77 -15.48 9.25
N PRO A 310 19.10 -15.64 9.44
CA PRO A 310 19.83 -16.73 8.85
C PRO A 310 19.13 -18.06 9.16
N GLN A 311 18.82 -18.85 8.13
CA GLN A 311 18.41 -20.24 8.34
C GLN A 311 19.54 -20.93 9.13
N GLN A 312 19.20 -21.39 10.34
CA GLN A 312 19.99 -22.31 11.17
C GLN A 312 21.30 -21.81 11.79
N GLN A 313 21.46 -20.52 12.10
CA GLN A 313 22.43 -20.10 13.12
C GLN A 313 21.86 -19.00 14.00
N ALA A 314 21.64 -19.36 15.27
CA ALA A 314 21.22 -18.45 16.33
C ALA A 314 22.31 -17.37 16.53
N THR A 315 22.17 -16.28 15.79
CA THR A 315 22.83 -15.02 16.13
C THR A 315 21.81 -14.18 16.90
N THR A 316 22.22 -13.64 18.04
CA THR A 316 21.44 -12.79 18.94
C THR A 316 21.12 -11.41 18.34
N SER A 317 21.39 -11.18 17.06
CA SER A 317 21.19 -9.90 16.40
C SER A 317 19.74 -9.72 15.97
N THR A 318 19.11 -8.62 16.43
CA THR A 318 17.80 -8.16 15.96
C THR A 318 17.82 -8.01 14.43
N PRO A 319 16.81 -8.54 13.70
CA PRO A 319 16.71 -8.37 12.26
C PRO A 319 16.75 -6.88 11.87
N GLN A 320 17.72 -6.49 11.05
CA GLN A 320 17.85 -5.11 10.59
C GLN A 320 17.01 -4.86 9.35
N ARG A 321 16.41 -3.67 9.26
CA ARG A 321 15.72 -3.20 8.05
C ARG A 321 16.71 -2.38 7.24
N LYS A 322 17.31 -2.99 6.22
CA LYS A 322 18.25 -2.29 5.33
C LYS A 322 17.49 -1.42 4.33
N VAL A 323 17.92 -0.17 4.25
CA VAL A 323 17.46 0.80 3.27
C VAL A 323 18.64 1.19 2.41
N PHE A 324 18.46 1.23 1.09
CA PHE A 324 19.50 1.69 0.19
C PHE A 324 19.76 3.18 0.40
N ASP A 325 21.00 3.55 0.69
CA ASP A 325 21.44 4.93 0.77
C ASP A 325 21.93 5.39 -0.62
N ALA A 326 21.15 6.28 -1.24
CA ALA A 326 21.44 6.82 -2.56
C ALA A 326 22.48 7.95 -2.54
N ARG A 327 23.06 8.30 -1.38
CA ARG A 327 24.17 9.26 -1.22
C ARG A 327 23.95 10.60 -1.93
N GLY A 328 22.80 11.23 -1.70
CA GLY A 328 22.46 12.53 -2.28
C GLY A 328 22.03 12.50 -3.75
N GLN A 329 21.78 11.32 -4.31
CA GLN A 329 21.13 11.20 -5.62
C GLN A 329 19.61 11.31 -5.51
N HIS A 330 18.98 11.78 -6.59
CA HIS A 330 17.54 11.93 -6.74
C HIS A 330 16.93 10.73 -7.43
N VAL A 331 15.68 10.41 -7.11
CA VAL A 331 14.92 9.44 -7.90
C VAL A 331 14.60 10.03 -9.27
N ILE A 332 15.05 9.32 -10.31
CA ILE A 332 14.74 9.61 -11.70
C ILE A 332 13.47 8.85 -12.10
N ALA A 333 13.45 7.54 -11.89
CA ALA A 333 12.34 6.69 -12.31
C ALA A 333 12.13 5.51 -11.37
N VAL A 334 10.88 5.06 -11.27
CA VAL A 334 10.50 3.82 -10.60
C VAL A 334 9.76 2.93 -11.58
N PHE A 335 10.16 1.67 -11.63
CA PHE A 335 9.59 0.68 -12.55
C PHE A 335 9.69 -0.73 -11.95
N ALA A 336 9.01 -1.68 -12.58
CA ALA A 336 8.98 -3.08 -12.15
C ALA A 336 8.84 -3.99 -13.37
N ASN A 337 9.14 -5.28 -13.20
CA ASN A 337 8.81 -6.28 -14.19
C ASN A 337 8.10 -7.47 -13.53
N ARG A 338 6.89 -7.77 -14.01
CA ARG A 338 6.01 -8.81 -13.47
C ARG A 338 6.58 -10.22 -13.70
N ALA A 339 7.14 -10.49 -14.88
CA ALA A 339 7.68 -11.79 -15.23
C ALA A 339 8.96 -12.10 -14.44
N GLN A 340 9.81 -11.10 -14.25
CA GLN A 340 11.05 -11.21 -13.47
C GLN A 340 10.82 -11.08 -11.95
N GLN A 341 9.60 -10.72 -11.53
CA GLN A 341 9.26 -10.37 -10.15
C GLN A 341 10.25 -9.35 -9.57
N SER A 342 10.62 -8.35 -10.35
CA SER A 342 11.60 -7.33 -9.97
C SER A 342 10.94 -5.97 -9.79
N MET A 343 11.56 -5.11 -8.99
CA MET A 343 11.20 -3.71 -8.82
C MET A 343 12.46 -2.88 -8.72
N SER A 344 12.49 -1.73 -9.36
CA SER A 344 13.71 -0.96 -9.55
C SER A 344 13.49 0.53 -9.31
N VAL A 345 14.53 1.16 -8.79
CA VAL A 345 14.63 2.62 -8.67
C VAL A 345 15.89 3.05 -9.40
N LEU A 346 15.72 3.94 -10.38
CA LEU A 346 16.83 4.61 -11.04
C LEU A 346 17.06 5.93 -10.31
N TYR A 347 18.25 6.07 -9.73
CA TYR A 347 18.72 7.29 -9.11
C TYR A 347 19.67 8.04 -10.04
N GLY A 348 19.81 9.36 -9.85
CA GLY A 348 20.78 10.19 -10.54
C GLY A 348 21.18 11.41 -9.74
N ASN A 349 22.45 11.84 -9.87
CA ASN A 349 22.87 13.13 -9.32
C ASN A 349 22.27 14.31 -10.12
N ASP A 350 22.50 15.55 -9.71
CA ASP A 350 21.91 16.73 -10.36
C ASP A 350 22.17 16.80 -11.86
N ALA A 351 23.39 16.45 -12.30
CA ALA A 351 23.75 16.40 -13.72
C ALA A 351 22.96 15.33 -14.48
N ALA A 352 22.83 14.12 -13.92
CA ALA A 352 22.02 13.05 -14.48
C ALA A 352 20.53 13.41 -14.53
N LYS A 353 19.99 14.01 -13.46
CA LYS A 353 18.61 14.52 -13.40
C LYS A 353 18.35 15.53 -14.51
N LYS A 354 19.25 16.49 -14.71
CA LYS A 354 19.16 17.48 -15.79
C LYS A 354 19.17 16.82 -17.18
N LEU A 355 20.01 15.81 -17.41
CA LEU A 355 20.03 15.06 -18.67
C LEU A 355 18.70 14.34 -18.93
N SER A 356 18.17 13.63 -17.93
CA SER A 356 16.90 12.90 -18.08
C SER A 356 15.71 13.85 -18.28
N LEU A 357 15.70 15.00 -17.60
CA LEU A 357 14.70 16.04 -17.83
C LEU A 357 14.83 16.71 -19.19
N ALA A 358 15.99 16.64 -19.86
CA ALA A 358 16.17 17.11 -21.22
C ALA A 358 15.98 15.99 -22.27
N SER A 359 15.60 14.78 -21.84
CA SER A 359 15.57 13.57 -22.68
C SER A 359 16.89 13.33 -23.44
N SER A 360 18.02 13.75 -22.86
CA SER A 360 19.34 13.61 -23.45
C SER A 360 20.05 12.36 -22.94
N THR A 361 20.58 11.57 -23.87
CA THR A 361 21.41 10.40 -23.57
C THR A 361 22.91 10.67 -23.74
N THR A 362 23.27 11.89 -24.13
CA THR A 362 24.66 12.30 -24.32
C THR A 362 25.37 12.37 -22.96
N PRO A 363 26.53 11.70 -22.79
CA PRO A 363 27.29 11.79 -21.55
C PRO A 363 27.63 13.25 -21.22
N ALA A 364 27.37 13.65 -19.97
CA ALA A 364 27.89 14.88 -19.39
C ALA A 364 28.94 14.55 -18.34
N ALA A 365 29.95 15.40 -18.21
CA ALA A 365 31.02 15.25 -17.23
C ALA A 365 30.45 15.11 -15.81
N GLY A 366 30.76 14.00 -15.15
CA GLY A 366 30.34 13.76 -13.77
C GLY A 366 28.86 13.40 -13.61
N ALA A 367 28.08 13.27 -14.69
CA ALA A 367 26.74 12.71 -14.61
C ALA A 367 26.80 11.25 -14.17
N GLN A 368 26.00 10.89 -13.18
CA GLN A 368 25.99 9.55 -12.62
C GLN A 368 24.56 9.07 -12.42
N PHE A 369 24.27 7.89 -12.96
CA PHE A 369 23.03 7.16 -12.70
C PHE A 369 23.33 5.91 -11.90
N THR A 370 22.47 5.57 -10.95
CA THR A 370 22.57 4.33 -10.15
C THR A 370 21.22 3.62 -10.18
N LEU A 371 21.17 2.46 -10.80
CA LEU A 371 20.01 1.59 -10.85
C LEU A 371 20.09 0.57 -9.72
N VAL A 372 19.10 0.58 -8.83
CA VAL A 372 18.95 -0.45 -7.81
C VAL A 372 17.78 -1.34 -8.18
N THR A 373 18.03 -2.63 -8.35
CA THR A 373 17.01 -3.63 -8.65
C THR A 373 16.82 -4.52 -7.44
N TYR A 374 15.56 -4.67 -7.03
CA TYR A 374 15.11 -5.47 -5.91
C TYR A 374 14.28 -6.65 -6.40
N GLN A 375 14.39 -7.77 -5.70
CA GLN A 375 13.38 -8.82 -5.78
C GLN A 375 12.08 -8.29 -5.17
N GLN A 376 10.95 -8.45 -5.86
CA GLN A 376 9.64 -8.17 -5.26
C GLN A 376 9.37 -9.14 -4.11
N ALA A 377 8.89 -8.60 -3.00
CA ALA A 377 8.43 -9.37 -1.87
C ALA A 377 6.96 -9.07 -1.60
N ASN A 378 6.22 -10.07 -1.12
CA ASN A 378 4.83 -9.88 -0.71
C ASN A 378 4.75 -8.85 0.41
N ASN A 379 3.77 -7.95 0.33
CA ASN A 379 3.47 -7.06 1.44
C ASN A 379 2.72 -7.84 2.54
N PRO A 380 3.29 -8.00 3.75
CA PRO A 380 2.65 -8.78 4.81
C PRO A 380 1.35 -8.14 5.36
N TYR A 381 1.11 -6.86 5.08
CA TYR A 381 -0.05 -6.10 5.57
C TYR A 381 -1.07 -5.78 4.48
N TRP A 382 -0.76 -6.08 3.21
CA TRP A 382 -1.65 -5.77 2.09
C TRP A 382 -1.50 -6.75 0.91
N PHE A 383 -2.43 -7.67 0.75
CA PHE A 383 -2.61 -8.45 -0.47
C PHE A 383 -3.08 -7.55 -1.62
N GLY A 384 -2.50 -7.73 -2.80
CA GLY A 384 -2.60 -6.77 -3.91
C GLY A 384 -1.37 -5.88 -4.09
N SER A 385 -0.36 -6.04 -3.22
CA SER A 385 0.87 -5.23 -3.24
C SER A 385 2.13 -6.10 -3.16
N TYR A 386 3.12 -5.72 -3.96
CA TYR A 386 4.52 -6.05 -3.71
C TYR A 386 5.25 -4.86 -3.12
N ILE A 387 6.26 -5.13 -2.28
CA ILE A 387 7.25 -4.18 -1.78
C ILE A 387 8.65 -4.61 -2.18
N ASN A 388 9.63 -3.72 -2.02
CA ASN A 388 11.04 -4.07 -2.25
C ASN A 388 11.50 -5.11 -1.22
N GLY A 389 11.99 -6.24 -1.72
CA GLY A 389 12.69 -7.25 -0.94
C GLY A 389 14.20 -7.03 -0.98
N ARG A 390 14.96 -8.13 -1.10
CA ARG A 390 16.43 -8.05 -1.19
C ARG A 390 16.89 -7.34 -2.46
N ILE A 391 18.00 -6.59 -2.36
CA ILE A 391 18.71 -6.06 -3.52
C ILE A 391 19.27 -7.21 -4.34
N GLN A 392 18.96 -7.24 -5.63
CA GLN A 392 19.50 -8.18 -6.61
C GLN A 392 20.74 -7.61 -7.30
N SER A 393 20.70 -6.34 -7.67
CA SER A 393 21.83 -5.63 -8.29
C SER A 393 21.83 -4.14 -7.95
N VAL A 394 23.04 -3.57 -7.91
CA VAL A 394 23.27 -2.13 -7.97
C VAL A 394 24.18 -1.88 -9.16
N GLU A 395 23.65 -1.24 -10.18
CA GLU A 395 24.35 -0.92 -11.43
C GLU A 395 24.57 0.59 -11.49
N GLN A 396 25.74 1.03 -11.93
CA GLN A 396 26.07 2.44 -12.04
C GLN A 396 26.63 2.76 -13.43
N ILE A 397 26.18 3.88 -14.01
CA ILE A 397 26.83 4.48 -15.17
C ILE A 397 27.35 5.87 -14.84
N THR A 398 28.50 6.23 -15.41
CA THR A 398 29.13 7.54 -15.21
C THR A 398 29.55 8.12 -16.56
N GLY A 399 29.27 9.41 -16.77
CA GLY A 399 29.68 10.15 -17.95
C GLY A 399 31.10 10.69 -17.79
N ILE A 400 31.97 10.36 -18.75
CA ILE A 400 33.35 10.87 -18.78
C ILE A 400 33.34 12.17 -19.55
N GLY A 401 33.61 13.30 -18.90
CA GLY A 401 33.51 14.64 -19.53
C GLY A 401 34.37 14.88 -20.77
N ALA A 402 35.44 14.10 -20.96
CA ALA A 402 36.37 14.23 -22.08
C ALA A 402 36.12 13.22 -23.22
N SER A 403 35.13 12.34 -23.10
CA SER A 403 34.83 11.29 -24.08
C SER A 403 33.32 11.14 -24.23
N PRO A 404 32.76 10.96 -25.44
CA PRO A 404 31.32 10.75 -25.64
C PRO A 404 30.87 9.34 -25.20
N MET A 405 31.46 8.79 -24.14
CA MET A 405 31.20 7.45 -23.66
C MET A 405 30.74 7.42 -22.21
N TRP A 406 29.74 6.58 -21.95
CA TRP A 406 29.34 6.14 -20.63
C TRP A 406 30.19 4.96 -20.19
N THR A 407 30.65 4.95 -18.95
CA THR A 407 31.20 3.74 -18.32
C THR A 407 30.14 3.03 -17.52
N TYR A 408 30.15 1.70 -17.52
CA TYR A 408 29.25 0.86 -16.72
C TYR A 408 30.03 0.12 -15.63
N ARG A 409 29.45 0.05 -14.44
CA ARG A 409 29.98 -0.73 -13.30
C ARG A 409 28.85 -1.41 -12.54
N LEU A 410 28.99 -2.70 -12.30
CA LEU A 410 28.20 -3.41 -11.30
C LEU A 410 28.84 -3.18 -9.91
N GLN A 411 28.11 -2.52 -9.01
CA GLN A 411 28.60 -2.21 -7.66
C GLN A 411 28.28 -3.32 -6.66
N GLN A 412 27.13 -3.97 -6.81
CA GLN A 412 26.66 -5.03 -5.92
C GLN A 412 25.80 -6.03 -6.70
N GLY A 413 25.83 -7.29 -6.26
CA GLY A 413 24.90 -8.32 -6.74
C GLY A 413 25.36 -9.00 -8.02
N GLN A 414 24.41 -9.44 -8.84
CA GLN A 414 24.68 -10.13 -10.10
C GLN A 414 24.31 -9.27 -11.29
N ALA A 415 25.13 -9.32 -12.34
CA ALA A 415 24.80 -8.65 -13.60
C ALA A 415 23.53 -9.28 -14.20
N PRO A 416 22.62 -8.47 -14.77
CA PRO A 416 21.47 -9.00 -15.49
C PRO A 416 21.89 -9.95 -16.60
N ALA A 417 21.17 -11.06 -16.73
CA ALA A 417 21.37 -12.07 -17.76
C ALA A 417 20.17 -12.14 -18.69
N ASP A 418 20.39 -12.56 -19.93
CA ASP A 418 19.33 -12.84 -20.89
C ASP A 418 18.60 -14.17 -20.56
N ASN A 419 17.60 -14.51 -21.36
CA ASN A 419 16.80 -15.73 -21.18
C ASN A 419 17.61 -17.04 -21.34
N THR A 420 18.85 -16.96 -21.83
CA THR A 420 19.79 -18.10 -21.94
C THR A 420 20.80 -18.14 -20.79
N GLY A 421 20.73 -17.19 -19.85
CA GLY A 421 21.64 -17.06 -18.72
C GLY A 421 22.96 -16.36 -19.07
N LYS A 422 23.10 -15.80 -20.28
CA LYS A 422 24.30 -15.06 -20.66
C LYS A 422 24.25 -13.63 -20.11
N PRO A 423 25.36 -13.08 -19.57
CA PRO A 423 25.41 -11.70 -19.12
C PRO A 423 25.05 -10.72 -20.23
N ILE A 424 24.17 -9.77 -19.93
CA ILE A 424 23.79 -8.73 -20.88
C ILE A 424 24.99 -7.77 -21.08
N PRO A 425 25.39 -7.47 -22.32
CA PRO A 425 26.51 -6.57 -22.60
C PRO A 425 26.36 -5.17 -21.99
N SER A 426 27.47 -4.58 -21.53
CA SER A 426 27.48 -3.28 -20.86
C SER A 426 26.85 -2.15 -21.68
N ASN A 427 27.04 -2.13 -23.01
CA ASN A 427 26.42 -1.13 -23.89
C ASN A 427 24.89 -1.24 -23.91
N VAL A 428 24.35 -2.46 -23.85
CA VAL A 428 22.90 -2.71 -23.75
C VAL A 428 22.38 -2.29 -22.37
N ARG A 429 23.15 -2.52 -21.31
CA ARG A 429 22.80 -2.03 -19.95
C ARG A 429 22.81 -0.51 -19.87
N ILE A 430 23.81 0.16 -20.45
CA ILE A 430 23.86 1.63 -20.53
C ILE A 430 22.61 2.17 -21.25
N ALA A 431 22.29 1.61 -22.42
CA ALA A 431 21.10 2.00 -23.18
C ALA A 431 19.81 1.79 -22.36
N PHE A 432 19.72 0.67 -21.63
CA PHE A 432 18.60 0.38 -20.74
C PHE A 432 18.45 1.41 -19.62
N LEU A 433 19.53 1.77 -18.91
CA LEU A 433 19.44 2.78 -17.84
C LEU A 433 18.99 4.14 -18.40
N LEU A 434 19.47 4.52 -19.58
CA LEU A 434 19.18 5.81 -20.22
C LEU A 434 17.81 5.85 -20.92
N SER A 435 17.18 4.71 -21.21
CA SER A 435 15.87 4.66 -21.89
C SER A 435 14.69 4.97 -20.96
N HIS A 436 14.91 5.04 -19.65
CA HIS A 436 13.83 5.26 -18.68
C HIS A 436 13.45 6.75 -18.64
N LYS A 437 12.17 7.02 -18.90
CA LYS A 437 11.60 8.36 -18.72
C LYS A 437 11.52 8.70 -17.23
N PRO A 438 11.81 9.94 -16.83
CA PRO A 438 11.64 10.37 -15.45
C PRO A 438 10.19 10.25 -14.98
N SER A 439 9.99 9.80 -13.75
CA SER A 439 8.72 9.94 -13.05
C SER A 439 8.46 11.44 -12.79
N VAL A 440 7.21 11.89 -13.02
CA VAL A 440 6.82 13.29 -12.76
C VAL A 440 6.63 13.51 -11.26
N PHE A 441 7.29 14.51 -10.69
CA PHE A 441 7.11 14.93 -9.30
C PHE A 441 6.69 16.41 -9.24
N PRO A 442 5.65 16.79 -8.48
CA PRO A 442 5.15 18.16 -8.43
C PRO A 442 5.83 19.06 -7.39
#